data_AF-A0A4P5YPZ8-F1
#
_entry.id   AF-A0A4P5YPZ8-F1
#
_cell.length_a   1.000
_cell.length_b   1.000
_cell.length_c   1.000
_cell.angle_alpha   90.00
_cell.angle_beta   90.00
_cell.angle_gamma   90.00
#
_symmetry.space_group_name_H-M   'P 1'
#
loop_
_entity.id
_entity.type
_entity.pdbx_description
1 polymer ?
#
loop_
_entity_poly.entity_id
_entity_poly.type
_entity_poly.pdbx_seq_one_letter_code
_entity_poly.pdbx_strand_id
1 'polypeptide(L)' 'MHIRTRRSALKHRKRTGFRRRSKTKGGRAIISRQRALAAGKPKRKQGKQGKGKKLLNGKRQ' A
#
# COMPACT_ATOMS: atom_id res chain seq x y z
N MET A 1 37.79 -0.36 -6.42
CA MET A 1 36.54 0.43 -6.34
C MET A 1 35.46 -0.38 -5.61
N HIS A 2 34.92 0.12 -4.49
CA HIS A 2 33.86 -0.58 -3.75
C HIS A 2 32.48 -0.24 -4.35
N ILE A 3 31.75 -1.24 -4.81
CA ILE A 3 30.42 -1.05 -5.43
C ILE A 3 29.38 -0.80 -4.32
N ARG A 4 28.64 0.31 -4.41
CA ARG A 4 27.62 0.75 -3.42
C ARG A 4 26.55 -0.30 -3.11
N THR A 5 26.24 -1.17 -4.07
CA THR A 5 25.20 -2.20 -3.95
C THR A 5 25.75 -3.58 -4.27
N ARG A 6 26.09 -4.35 -3.23
CA ARG A 6 26.38 -5.78 -3.36
C ARG A 6 25.07 -6.57 -3.48
N ARG A 7 24.83 -7.20 -4.63
CA ARG A 7 23.63 -8.02 -4.87
C ARG A 7 23.77 -9.39 -4.21
N SER A 8 23.11 -9.58 -3.07
CA SER A 8 22.92 -10.92 -2.49
C SER A 8 21.46 -11.33 -2.57
N ALA A 9 21.17 -12.46 -3.23
CA ALA A 9 19.80 -12.96 -3.43
C ALA A 9 19.06 -13.18 -2.10
N LEU A 10 19.74 -13.71 -1.09
CA LEU A 10 19.16 -13.98 0.23
C LEU A 10 18.73 -12.71 0.96
N LYS A 11 19.60 -11.67 1.02
CA LYS A 11 19.23 -10.40 1.69
C LYS A 11 18.09 -9.70 0.95
N HIS A 12 18.07 -9.77 -0.38
CA HIS A 12 16.97 -9.22 -1.17
C HIS A 12 15.65 -9.92 -0.83
N ARG A 13 15.60 -11.26 -0.88
CA ARG A 13 14.40 -12.04 -0.55
C ARG A 13 13.88 -11.76 0.87
N LYS A 14 14.78 -11.63 1.85
CA LYS A 14 14.44 -11.30 3.24
C LYS A 14 13.90 -9.87 3.43
N ARG A 15 14.22 -8.94 2.53
CA ARG A 15 13.76 -7.54 2.56
C ARG A 15 12.46 -7.33 1.77
N THR A 16 12.33 -7.91 0.57
CA THR A 16 11.25 -7.58 -0.36
C THR A 16 10.30 -8.72 -0.68
N GLY A 17 10.59 -9.96 -0.26
CA GLY A 17 9.82 -11.14 -0.64
C GLY A 17 8.36 -11.14 -0.20
N PHE A 18 7.52 -11.90 -0.93
CA PHE A 18 6.08 -11.97 -0.73
C PHE A 18 5.68 -12.33 0.71
N ARG A 19 6.32 -13.36 1.30
CA ARG A 19 6.10 -13.74 2.71
C ARG A 19 6.41 -12.60 3.67
N ARG A 20 7.48 -11.83 3.44
CA ARG A 20 7.84 -10.67 4.28
C ARG A 20 6.78 -9.58 4.18
N ARG A 21 6.28 -9.29 2.98
CA ARG A 21 5.23 -8.27 2.73
C ARG A 21 3.87 -8.67 3.30
N SER A 22 3.55 -9.97 3.33
CA SER A 22 2.25 -10.46 3.83
C SER A 22 2.11 -10.35 5.36
N LYS A 23 3.21 -10.26 6.11
CA LYS A 23 3.20 -10.15 7.58
C LYS A 23 2.63 -8.82 8.09
N THR A 24 2.87 -7.72 7.39
CA THR A 24 2.50 -6.38 7.88
C THR A 24 1.30 -5.83 7.12
N LYS A 25 0.50 -4.97 7.77
CA LYS A 25 -0.63 -4.27 7.13
C LYS A 25 -0.15 -3.44 5.93
N GLY A 26 0.94 -2.70 6.10
CA GLY A 26 1.54 -1.89 5.03
C GLY A 26 2.05 -2.74 3.85
N GLY A 27 2.67 -3.89 4.11
CA GLY A 27 3.13 -4.78 3.05
C GLY A 27 1.97 -5.42 2.26
N ARG A 28 0.89 -5.80 2.93
CA ARG A 28 -0.36 -6.26 2.28
C ARG A 28 -0.98 -5.17 1.40
N ALA A 29 -0.98 -3.91 1.85
CA ALA A 29 -1.44 -2.78 1.04
C ALA A 29 -0.62 -2.58 -0.24
N ILE A 30 0.70 -2.81 -0.18
CA ILE A 30 1.57 -2.74 -1.36
C ILE A 30 1.23 -3.84 -2.36
N ILE A 31 1.04 -5.08 -1.91
CA ILE A 31 0.63 -6.20 -2.76
C ILE A 31 -0.73 -5.90 -3.42
N SER A 32 -1.70 -5.44 -2.63
CA SER A 32 -3.03 -5.07 -3.14
C SER A 32 -2.95 -3.99 -4.21
N ARG A 33 -2.11 -2.96 -4.01
CA ARG A 33 -1.87 -1.90 -5.01
C ARG A 33 -1.26 -2.45 -6.30
N GLN A 34 -0.25 -3.32 -6.19
CA GLN A 34 0.38 -3.94 -7.36
C GLN A 34 -0.62 -4.78 -8.16
N ARG A 35 -1.46 -5.57 -7.48
CA ARG A 35 -2.53 -6.35 -8.13
C ARG A 35 -3.58 -5.47 -8.81
N ALA A 36 -3.97 -4.36 -8.16
CA ALA A 36 -4.93 -3.42 -8.75
C ALA A 36 -4.39 -2.78 -10.03
N LEU A 37 -3.10 -2.41 -10.04
CA LEU A 37 -2.45 -1.84 -11.23
C LEU A 37 -2.32 -2.86 -12.36
N ALA A 38 -1.97 -4.11 -12.04
CA ALA A 38 -1.93 -5.18 -13.03
C ALA A 38 -3.30 -5.44 -13.66
N ALA A 39 -4.39 -5.25 -12.91
CA ALA A 39 -5.76 -5.34 -13.40
C ALA A 39 -6.25 -4.06 -14.12
N GLY A 40 -5.36 -3.11 -14.45
CA GLY A 40 -5.71 -1.87 -15.16
C GLY A 40 -6.47 -0.84 -14.33
N LYS A 41 -6.62 -1.06 -13.00
CA LYS A 41 -7.36 -0.11 -12.16
C LYS A 41 -6.54 1.16 -11.95
N PRO A 42 -7.15 2.35 -12.07
CA PRO A 42 -6.43 3.60 -11.89
C PRO A 42 -5.86 3.71 -10.47
N LYS A 43 -4.69 4.35 -10.34
CA LYS A 43 -4.10 4.66 -9.02
C LYS A 43 -5.12 5.46 -8.22
N ARG A 44 -5.59 4.90 -7.10
CA ARG A 44 -6.43 5.65 -6.16
C ARG A 44 -5.62 6.86 -5.68
N LYS A 45 -5.96 8.06 -6.17
CA LYS A 45 -5.49 9.31 -5.58
C LYS A 45 -5.88 9.21 -4.11
N GLN A 46 -4.91 9.25 -3.20
CA GLN A 46 -5.19 9.27 -1.77
C GLN A 46 -5.92 10.59 -1.52
N GLY A 47 -7.25 10.56 -1.61
CA GLY A 47 -8.07 11.70 -1.32
C GLY A 47 -7.80 12.08 0.13
N LYS A 48 -7.34 13.31 0.34
CA LYS A 48 -7.52 14.02 1.60
C LYS A 48 -9.04 14.20 1.82
N GLN A 49 -9.78 13.13 2.04
CA GLN A 49 -11.17 13.18 2.50
C GLN A 49 -11.14 13.07 4.02
N GLY A 50 -10.45 14.01 4.65
CA GLY A 50 -10.61 14.30 6.06
C GLY A 50 -11.56 15.48 6.17
N LYS A 51 -12.71 15.24 6.82
CA LYS A 51 -13.75 16.20 7.24
C LYS A 51 -14.76 16.61 6.16
N GLY A 52 -15.95 16.01 6.22
CA GLY A 52 -17.08 16.43 5.38
C GLY A 52 -18.37 15.62 5.47
N LYS A 53 -18.49 14.63 6.37
CA LYS A 53 -19.79 13.98 6.64
C LYS A 53 -20.21 14.27 8.07
N LYS A 54 -20.71 15.49 8.31
CA LYS A 54 -21.67 15.69 9.40
C LYS A 54 -22.97 15.05 8.93
N LEU A 55 -23.32 13.93 9.56
CA LEU A 55 -24.63 13.30 9.42
C LEU A 55 -25.67 14.29 9.95
N LEU A 56 -26.48 14.89 9.08
CA LEU A 56 -27.60 15.72 9.50
C LEU A 56 -28.83 14.81 9.66
N ASN A 57 -28.84 14.01 10.73
CA ASN A 57 -30.07 13.39 11.22
C ASN A 57 -30.55 14.21 12.41
N GLY A 58 -31.63 14.95 12.22
CA GLY A 58 -32.23 15.77 13.27
C GLY A 58 -33.61 16.25 12.87
N LYS A 59 -34.58 15.34 12.98
CA LYS A 59 -36.02 15.61 13.06
C LYS A 59 -36.31 16.97 13.70
N ARG A 60 -37.16 17.80 13.09
CA ARG A 60 -38.10 18.68 13.82
C ARG A 60 -39.39 18.76 13.01
N GLN A 61 -40.48 18.63 13.76
CA GLN A 61 -41.88 18.65 13.35
C GLN A 61 -42.23 19.92 12.58
#